data_AF-A0A4R4SRU6-F1
#
_entry.id   AF-A0A4R4SRU6-F1
#
_cell.length_a   1.000
_cell.length_b   1.000
_cell.length_c   1.000
_cell.angle_alpha   90.00
_cell.angle_beta   90.00
_cell.angle_gamma   90.00
#
_symmetry.space_group_name_H-M   'P 1'
#
loop_
_entity.id
_entity.type
_entity.pdbx_description
1 polymer ?
#
loop_
_entity_poly.entity_id
_entity_poly.type
_entity_poly.pdbx_seq_one_letter_code
_entity_poly.pdbx_strand_id
1 'polypeptide(L)'
;MARSLRADAERSMRSILEAAERVLSVQPGASLEQIAEAAGVARTTVHRRFANRQALVDALALAAAAQLREAVDAAHPDTAPPLIALHQATANVLRTKRNWRFALELANTPGSAAFAEQEALAQRCVGLLGRARDQGLLAPDTDLEWTRRVYYALIGESIHGHTFGNLDGSEEDPDTLAGRIIDTVIYGAGPRR
;
A
#
# COMPACT_ATOMS: atom_id res chain seq x y z
N MET A 1 -26.23 -14.60 17.58
CA MET A 1 -26.00 -13.21 18.05
C MET A 1 -24.53 -12.80 18.13
N ALA A 2 -23.63 -13.56 18.76
CA ALA A 2 -22.21 -13.17 18.92
C ALA A 2 -21.39 -12.97 17.62
N ARG A 3 -21.80 -13.57 16.49
CA ARG A 3 -21.17 -13.37 15.18
C ARG A 3 -21.57 -12.04 14.52
N SER A 4 -22.80 -11.57 14.74
CA SER A 4 -23.30 -10.28 14.23
C SER A 4 -22.57 -9.12 14.92
N LEU A 5 -22.46 -9.18 16.25
CA LEU A 5 -21.78 -8.15 17.05
C LEU A 5 -20.30 -8.00 16.70
N ARG A 6 -19.61 -9.10 16.34
CA ARG A 6 -18.23 -9.04 15.85
C ARG A 6 -18.14 -8.36 14.48
N ALA A 7 -19.02 -8.73 13.55
CA ALA A 7 -19.07 -8.09 12.24
C ALA A 7 -19.42 -6.58 12.31
N ASP A 8 -20.31 -6.20 13.23
CA ASP A 8 -20.62 -4.79 13.50
C ASP A 8 -19.42 -4.05 14.11
N ALA A 9 -18.73 -4.69 15.06
CA ALA A 9 -17.54 -4.13 15.68
C ALA A 9 -16.37 -3.98 14.69
N GLU A 10 -16.21 -4.90 13.73
CA GLU A 10 -15.23 -4.85 12.65
C GLU A 10 -15.57 -3.77 11.62
N ARG A 11 -16.83 -3.67 11.19
CA ARG A 11 -17.29 -2.58 10.30
C ARG A 11 -17.09 -1.21 10.93
N SER A 12 -17.45 -1.07 12.20
CA SER A 12 -17.21 0.15 12.96
C SER A 12 -15.72 0.46 13.10
N MET A 13 -14.86 -0.55 13.25
CA MET A 13 -13.42 -0.34 13.27
C MET A 13 -12.91 0.19 11.93
N ARG A 14 -13.29 -0.47 10.84
CA ARG A 14 -12.90 -0.08 9.48
C ARG A 14 -13.31 1.37 9.18
N SER A 15 -14.55 1.73 9.48
CA SER A 15 -15.05 3.10 9.28
C SER A 15 -14.26 4.14 10.06
N ILE A 16 -13.84 3.85 11.30
CA ILE A 16 -13.00 4.76 12.09
C ILE A 16 -11.61 4.92 11.45
N LEU A 17 -11.00 3.83 10.97
CA LEU A 17 -9.68 3.88 10.35
C LEU A 17 -9.70 4.59 8.99
N GLU A 18 -10.73 4.36 8.17
CA GLU A 18 -10.95 5.10 6.92
C GLU A 18 -11.17 6.60 7.17
N ALA A 19 -11.94 6.96 8.21
CA ALA A 19 -12.11 8.34 8.60
C ALA A 19 -10.79 8.96 9.12
N ALA A 20 -10.02 8.20 9.90
CA ALA A 20 -8.72 8.63 10.38
C ALA A 20 -7.75 8.91 9.23
N GLU A 21 -7.67 8.05 8.21
CA GLU A 21 -6.87 8.28 7.00
C GLU A 21 -7.26 9.59 6.31
N ARG A 22 -8.56 9.82 6.08
CA ARG A 22 -9.05 11.05 5.43
C ARG A 22 -8.76 12.30 6.25
N VAL A 23 -8.95 12.25 7.56
CA VAL A 23 -8.76 13.42 8.43
C VAL A 23 -7.27 13.72 8.62
N LEU A 24 -6.46 12.71 8.92
CA LEU A 24 -5.05 12.89 9.25
C LEU A 24 -4.19 13.21 8.02
N SER A 25 -4.60 12.76 6.83
CA SER A 25 -3.93 13.15 5.56
C SER A 25 -4.03 14.64 5.24
N VAL A 26 -5.06 15.33 5.76
CA VAL A 26 -5.26 16.78 5.59
C VAL A 26 -4.79 17.56 6.82
N GLN A 27 -5.12 17.07 8.02
CA GLN A 27 -4.76 17.69 9.29
C GLN A 27 -4.07 16.66 10.20
N PRO A 28 -2.74 16.49 10.08
CA PRO A 28 -2.01 15.53 10.90
C PRO A 28 -2.20 15.73 12.41
N GLY A 29 -2.46 16.97 12.87
CA GLY A 29 -2.70 17.29 14.27
C GLY A 29 -4.12 16.98 14.79
N ALA A 30 -5.01 16.38 13.99
CA ALA A 30 -6.40 16.18 14.39
C ALA A 30 -6.54 15.27 15.63
N SER A 31 -7.52 15.59 16.48
CA SER A 31 -7.81 14.85 17.72
C SER A 31 -8.67 13.61 17.49
N LEU A 32 -8.73 12.72 18.49
CA LEU A 32 -9.61 11.55 18.45
C LEU A 32 -11.10 11.95 18.32
N GLU A 33 -11.47 13.11 18.84
CA GLU A 33 -12.83 13.65 18.75
C GLU A 33 -13.19 14.03 17.32
N GLN A 34 -12.31 14.74 16.63
CA GLN A 34 -12.50 15.13 15.23
C GLN A 34 -12.60 13.90 14.32
N ILE A 35 -11.79 12.86 14.60
CA ILE A 35 -11.86 11.58 13.89
C ILE A 35 -13.18 10.85 14.19
N ALA A 36 -13.65 10.85 15.45
CA ALA A 36 -14.93 10.23 15.81
C ALA A 36 -16.11 10.89 15.08
N GLU A 37 -16.10 12.22 15.02
CA GLU A 37 -17.10 13.02 14.28
C GLU A 37 -17.08 12.68 12.79
N ALA A 38 -15.89 12.68 12.17
CA ALA A 38 -15.73 12.32 10.76
C ALA A 38 -16.12 10.87 10.42
N ALA A 39 -16.00 9.96 11.40
CA ALA A 39 -16.43 8.57 11.30
C ALA A 39 -17.93 8.38 11.57
N GLY A 40 -18.65 9.42 12.02
CA GLY A 40 -20.07 9.32 12.39
C GLY A 40 -20.32 8.44 13.61
N VAL A 41 -19.35 8.32 14.53
CA VAL A 41 -19.46 7.49 15.74
C VAL A 41 -19.34 8.34 17.01
N ALA A 42 -19.94 7.86 18.10
CA ALA A 42 -19.82 8.53 19.40
C ALA A 42 -18.35 8.53 19.89
N ARG A 43 -17.90 9.64 20.49
CA ARG A 43 -16.56 9.79 21.11
C ARG A 43 -16.20 8.62 22.04
N THR A 44 -17.14 8.18 22.86
CA THR A 44 -16.97 7.04 23.78
C THR A 44 -16.63 5.73 23.06
N THR A 45 -17.09 5.55 21.82
CA THR A 45 -16.77 4.37 20.99
C THR A 45 -15.32 4.38 20.55
N VAL A 46 -14.78 5.54 20.15
CA VAL A 46 -13.38 5.68 19.75
C VAL A 46 -12.47 5.53 20.97
N HIS A 47 -12.75 6.23 22.07
CA HIS A 47 -11.96 6.17 23.30
C HIS A 47 -11.94 4.78 23.94
N ARG A 48 -13.01 3.98 23.81
CA ARG A 48 -13.01 2.57 24.25
C ARG A 48 -12.09 1.68 23.40
N ARG A 49 -11.88 2.03 22.13
CA ARG A 49 -11.05 1.25 21.19
C ARG A 49 -9.60 1.69 21.21
N PHE A 50 -9.35 2.99 21.35
CA PHE A 50 -8.03 3.59 21.29
C PHE A 50 -7.80 4.42 22.55
N ALA A 51 -6.83 4.00 23.36
CA ALA A 51 -6.49 4.68 24.61
C ALA A 51 -5.93 6.10 24.38
N ASN A 52 -5.29 6.33 23.23
CA ASN A 52 -4.75 7.61 22.84
C ASN A 52 -4.59 7.69 21.32
N ARG A 53 -4.17 8.86 20.82
CA ARG A 53 -3.94 9.10 19.39
C ARG A 53 -2.88 8.17 18.80
N GLN A 54 -1.81 7.86 19.55
CA GLN A 54 -0.75 6.96 19.07
C GLN A 54 -1.30 5.56 18.81
N ALA A 55 -2.13 5.02 19.72
CA ALA A 55 -2.75 3.72 19.54
C ALA A 55 -3.66 3.66 18.29
N LEU A 56 -4.33 4.76 17.94
CA LEU A 56 -5.09 4.87 16.70
C LEU A 56 -4.15 4.89 15.48
N VAL A 57 -3.07 5.66 15.54
CA VAL A 57 -2.07 5.77 14.47
C VAL A 57 -1.37 4.42 14.21
N ASP A 58 -1.02 3.68 15.26
CA ASP A 58 -0.39 2.37 15.13
C ASP A 58 -1.36 1.35 14.50
N ALA A 59 -2.62 1.37 14.94
CA ALA A 59 -3.67 0.52 14.36
C ALA A 59 -3.97 0.89 12.90
N LEU A 60 -3.92 2.19 12.57
CA LEU A 60 -4.09 2.69 11.22
C LEU A 60 -2.96 2.20 10.30
N ALA A 61 -1.71 2.32 10.72
CA ALA A 61 -0.55 1.84 9.98
C ALA A 61 -0.61 0.32 9.75
N LEU A 62 -1.00 -0.45 10.77
CA LEU A 62 -1.15 -1.90 10.66
C LEU A 62 -2.28 -2.30 9.70
N ALA A 63 -3.42 -1.62 9.76
CA ALA A 63 -4.52 -1.86 8.83
C ALA A 63 -4.12 -1.55 7.39
N ALA A 64 -3.38 -0.48 7.15
CA ALA A 64 -2.88 -0.14 5.82
C ALA A 64 -1.86 -1.16 5.29
N ALA A 65 -0.95 -1.65 6.14
CA ALA A 65 -0.05 -2.76 5.78
C ALA A 65 -0.83 -4.03 5.41
N ALA A 66 -1.90 -4.36 6.13
CA ALA A 66 -2.77 -5.49 5.80
C ALA A 66 -3.50 -5.29 4.46
N GLN A 67 -4.00 -4.08 4.17
CA GLN A 67 -4.58 -3.76 2.86
C GLN A 67 -3.57 -3.92 1.72
N LEU A 68 -2.31 -3.51 1.93
CA LEU A 68 -1.24 -3.69 0.96
C LEU A 68 -0.93 -5.17 0.71
N ARG A 69 -0.91 -5.99 1.77
CA ARG A 69 -0.74 -7.43 1.66
C ARG A 69 -1.89 -8.06 0.86
N GLU A 70 -3.14 -7.72 1.19
CA GLU A 70 -4.33 -8.21 0.47
C GLU A 70 -4.31 -7.82 -1.01
N ALA A 71 -3.89 -6.59 -1.32
CA ALA A 71 -3.72 -6.11 -2.68
C ALA A 71 -2.70 -6.92 -3.50
N VAL A 72 -1.58 -7.31 -2.88
CA VAL A 72 -0.58 -8.19 -3.50
C VAL A 72 -1.10 -9.63 -3.62
N ASP A 73 -1.77 -10.15 -2.59
CA ASP A 73 -2.35 -11.51 -2.59
C ASP A 73 -3.36 -11.70 -3.72
N ALA A 74 -4.16 -10.67 -4.01
CA ALA A 74 -5.15 -10.66 -5.10
C ALA A 74 -4.53 -10.78 -6.51
N ALA A 75 -3.22 -10.53 -6.66
CA ALA A 75 -2.49 -10.73 -7.91
C ALA A 75 -1.96 -12.17 -8.07
N HIS A 76 -2.25 -13.06 -7.12
CA HIS A 76 -1.83 -14.46 -7.12
C HIS A 76 -0.32 -14.64 -7.42
N PRO A 77 0.56 -13.99 -6.65
CA PRO A 77 1.99 -13.88 -6.97
C PRO A 77 2.75 -15.20 -6.97
N ASP A 78 2.17 -16.26 -6.42
CA ASP A 78 2.79 -17.59 -6.36
C ASP A 78 2.36 -18.50 -7.53
N THR A 79 1.19 -18.25 -8.13
CA THR A 79 0.57 -19.17 -9.11
C THR A 79 0.38 -18.56 -10.49
N ALA A 80 0.11 -17.25 -10.60
CA ALA A 80 -0.02 -16.59 -11.88
C ALA A 80 1.34 -16.46 -12.61
N PRO A 81 1.35 -16.29 -13.95
CA PRO A 81 2.55 -15.96 -14.69
C PRO A 81 3.22 -14.70 -14.10
N PRO A 82 4.56 -14.68 -13.89
CA PRO A 82 5.25 -13.62 -13.15
C PRO A 82 4.98 -12.21 -13.68
N LEU A 83 4.95 -12.03 -15.01
CA LEU A 83 4.65 -10.72 -15.61
C LEU A 83 3.23 -10.24 -15.29
N ILE A 84 2.24 -11.15 -15.35
CA ILE A 84 0.84 -10.85 -15.02
C ILE A 84 0.72 -10.52 -13.54
N ALA A 85 1.33 -11.34 -12.68
CA ALA A 85 1.34 -11.12 -11.23
C ALA A 85 2.02 -9.79 -10.87
N LEU A 86 3.17 -9.46 -11.47
CA LEU A 86 3.88 -8.20 -11.24
C LEU A 86 3.02 -7.00 -11.66
N HIS A 87 2.39 -7.07 -12.83
CA HIS A 87 1.51 -5.99 -13.30
C HIS A 87 0.30 -5.80 -12.39
N GLN A 88 -0.44 -6.88 -12.09
CA GLN A 88 -1.62 -6.83 -11.23
C GLN A 88 -1.28 -6.37 -9.80
N ALA A 89 -0.19 -6.90 -9.22
CA ALA A 89 0.27 -6.49 -7.89
C ALA A 89 0.64 -5.01 -7.89
N THR A 90 1.34 -4.52 -8.91
CA THR A 90 1.70 -3.10 -9.03
C THR A 90 0.46 -2.23 -9.09
N ALA A 91 -0.51 -2.56 -9.95
CA ALA A 91 -1.74 -1.78 -10.08
C ALA A 91 -2.57 -1.77 -8.79
N ASN A 92 -2.69 -2.92 -8.11
CA ASN A 92 -3.37 -3.03 -6.82
C ASN A 92 -2.66 -2.22 -5.73
N VAL A 93 -1.32 -2.26 -5.69
CA VAL A 93 -0.50 -1.48 -4.76
C VAL A 93 -0.65 0.02 -5.01
N LEU A 94 -0.63 0.46 -6.27
CA LEU A 94 -0.85 1.87 -6.64
C LEU A 94 -2.24 2.35 -6.17
N ARG A 95 -3.30 1.58 -6.44
CA ARG A 95 -4.66 1.88 -5.94
C ARG A 95 -4.71 1.99 -4.42
N THR A 96 -4.10 1.02 -3.73
CA THR A 96 -4.09 0.98 -2.26
C THR A 96 -3.33 2.16 -1.67
N LYS A 97 -2.14 2.47 -2.22
CA LYS A 97 -1.32 3.59 -1.76
C LYS A 97 -1.97 4.96 -1.99
N ARG A 98 -2.80 5.11 -3.02
CA ARG A 98 -3.63 6.33 -3.20
C ARG A 98 -4.66 6.48 -2.07
N ASN A 99 -5.32 5.39 -1.69
CA ASN A 99 -6.38 5.42 -0.68
C ASN A 99 -5.87 5.51 0.77
N TRP A 100 -4.64 5.05 1.02
CA TRP A 100 -4.04 4.94 2.36
C TRP A 100 -2.67 5.63 2.44
N ARG A 101 -2.53 6.78 1.79
CA ARG A 101 -1.24 7.49 1.65
C ARG A 101 -0.63 7.79 3.02
N PHE A 102 -1.38 8.43 3.91
CA PHE A 102 -0.88 8.85 5.22
C PHE A 102 -0.55 7.65 6.10
N ALA A 103 -1.42 6.66 6.16
CA ALA A 103 -1.20 5.44 6.93
C ALA A 103 0.03 4.64 6.47
N LEU A 104 0.29 4.58 5.15
CA LEU A 104 1.43 3.84 4.61
C LEU A 104 2.75 4.58 4.77
N GLU A 105 2.75 5.91 4.84
CA GLU A 105 3.93 6.67 5.25
C GLU A 105 4.33 6.31 6.69
N LEU A 106 3.35 6.25 7.60
CA LEU A 106 3.57 5.87 9.00
C LEU A 106 4.04 4.42 9.17
N ALA A 107 3.58 3.52 8.30
CA ALA A 107 3.97 2.12 8.32
C ALA A 107 5.47 1.89 8.01
N ASN A 108 6.17 2.89 7.46
CA ASN A 108 7.63 2.83 7.27
C ASN A 108 8.43 3.07 8.57
N THR A 109 7.77 3.35 9.70
CA THR A 109 8.45 3.60 10.98
C THR A 109 9.15 2.34 11.49
N PRO A 110 10.50 2.32 11.60
CA PRO A 110 11.25 1.12 11.99
C PRO A 110 10.83 0.60 13.37
N GLY A 111 10.74 -0.72 13.49
CA GLY A 111 10.39 -1.40 14.74
C GLY A 111 8.89 -1.50 15.05
N SER A 112 8.02 -0.93 14.21
CA SER A 112 6.57 -1.11 14.33
C SER A 112 6.11 -2.46 13.74
N ALA A 113 4.94 -2.95 14.17
CA ALA A 113 4.34 -4.15 13.57
C ALA A 113 4.02 -3.95 12.07
N ALA A 114 3.60 -2.74 11.69
CA ALA A 114 3.34 -2.40 10.29
C ALA A 114 4.61 -2.47 9.43
N PHE A 115 5.75 -2.05 9.97
CA PHE A 115 7.05 -2.17 9.31
C PHE A 115 7.43 -3.63 9.07
N ALA A 116 7.22 -4.51 10.05
CA ALA A 116 7.47 -5.94 9.90
C ALA A 116 6.63 -6.58 8.78
N GLU A 117 5.35 -6.19 8.65
CA GLU A 117 4.47 -6.63 7.56
C GLU A 117 4.98 -6.15 6.19
N GLN A 118 5.44 -4.90 6.10
CA GLN A 118 6.02 -4.38 4.85
C GLN A 118 7.32 -5.09 4.47
N GLU A 119 8.18 -5.41 5.44
CA GLU A 119 9.40 -6.18 5.19
C GLU A 119 9.08 -7.59 4.69
N ALA A 120 8.08 -8.26 5.29
CA ALA A 120 7.62 -9.56 4.80
C ALA A 120 7.10 -9.48 3.36
N LEU A 121 6.38 -8.41 3.01
CA LEU A 121 5.91 -8.16 1.65
C LEU A 121 7.07 -7.91 0.67
N ALA A 122 8.11 -7.18 1.12
CA ALA A 122 9.31 -6.94 0.34
C ALA A 122 10.03 -8.25 -0.02
N GLN A 123 10.14 -9.18 0.93
CA GLN A 123 10.73 -10.49 0.67
C GLN A 123 9.91 -11.33 -0.33
N ARG A 124 8.58 -11.26 -0.28
CA ARG A 124 7.72 -11.91 -1.28
C ARG A 124 7.92 -11.35 -2.69
N CYS A 125 8.16 -10.03 -2.79
CA CYS A 125 8.47 -9.40 -4.07
C CYS A 125 9.78 -9.93 -4.67
N VAL A 126 10.83 -10.17 -3.85
CA VAL A 126 12.06 -10.81 -4.31
C VAL A 126 11.78 -12.20 -4.89
N GLY A 127 10.93 -12.99 -4.22
CA GLY A 127 10.52 -14.31 -4.73
C GLY A 127 9.83 -14.25 -6.09
N LEU A 128 8.91 -13.28 -6.28
CA LEU A 128 8.24 -13.06 -7.57
C LEU A 128 9.22 -12.61 -8.68
N LEU A 129 10.18 -11.73 -8.36
CA LEU A 129 11.24 -11.33 -9.29
C LEU A 129 12.15 -12.51 -9.64
N GLY A 130 12.44 -13.40 -8.68
CA GLY A 130 13.13 -14.67 -8.92
C GLY A 130 12.40 -15.54 -9.94
N ARG A 131 11.08 -15.73 -9.79
CA ARG A 131 10.26 -16.45 -10.78
C ARG A 131 10.30 -15.78 -12.16
N ALA A 132 10.31 -14.45 -12.22
CA ALA A 132 10.42 -13.73 -13.48
C ALA A 132 11.77 -13.97 -14.17
N ARG A 133 12.88 -13.97 -13.40
CA ARG A 133 14.21 -14.34 -13.89
C ARG A 133 14.27 -15.77 -14.39
N ASP A 134 13.69 -16.73 -13.66
CA ASP A 134 13.69 -18.15 -14.04
C ASP A 134 12.91 -18.41 -15.34
N GLN A 135 11.97 -17.51 -15.70
CA GLN A 135 11.26 -17.52 -16.98
C GLN A 135 11.95 -16.70 -18.09
N GLY A 136 13.14 -16.17 -17.83
CA GLY A 136 13.90 -15.39 -18.82
C GLY A 136 13.40 -13.96 -19.04
N LEU A 137 12.53 -13.44 -18.17
CA LEU A 137 12.08 -12.04 -18.23
C LEU A 137 13.15 -11.07 -17.71
N LEU A 138 14.03 -11.54 -16.83
CA LEU A 138 15.18 -10.78 -16.30
C LEU A 138 16.47 -11.53 -16.66
N ALA A 139 17.57 -10.79 -16.78
CA ALA A 139 18.87 -11.39 -17.05
C ALA A 139 19.27 -12.38 -15.92
N PRO A 140 19.94 -13.51 -16.22
CA PRO A 140 20.28 -14.52 -15.21
C PRO A 140 21.16 -14.01 -14.05
N ASP A 141 21.97 -12.99 -14.31
CA ASP A 141 22.89 -12.35 -13.35
C ASP A 141 22.27 -11.11 -12.66
N THR A 142 20.97 -10.87 -12.84
CA THR A 142 20.26 -9.75 -12.20
C THR A 142 20.34 -9.85 -10.67
N ASP A 143 20.79 -8.77 -10.03
CA ASP A 143 20.66 -8.56 -8.58
C ASP A 143 19.20 -8.23 -8.24
N LEU A 144 18.49 -9.22 -7.68
CA LEU A 144 17.07 -9.12 -7.36
C LEU A 144 16.77 -8.08 -6.26
N GLU A 145 17.69 -7.86 -5.32
CA GLU A 145 17.51 -6.85 -4.27
C GLU A 145 17.66 -5.45 -4.83
N TRP A 146 18.65 -5.23 -5.69
CA TRP A 146 18.78 -3.97 -6.42
C TRP A 146 17.56 -3.72 -7.31
N THR A 147 17.13 -4.71 -8.10
CA THR A 147 15.94 -4.60 -8.95
C THR A 147 14.69 -4.28 -8.13
N ARG A 148 14.50 -4.92 -6.97
CA ARG A 148 13.39 -4.60 -6.06
C ARG A 148 13.46 -3.15 -5.58
N ARG A 149 14.64 -2.65 -5.18
CA ARG A 149 14.81 -1.25 -4.75
C ARG A 149 14.45 -0.27 -5.87
N VAL A 150 14.89 -0.52 -7.11
CA VAL A 150 14.54 0.32 -8.27
C VAL A 150 13.03 0.25 -8.55
N TYR A 151 12.45 -0.95 -8.55
CA TYR A 151 11.01 -1.14 -8.71
C TYR A 151 10.20 -0.38 -7.65
N TYR A 152 10.62 -0.42 -6.39
CA TYR A 152 9.96 0.29 -5.29
C TYR A 152 10.16 1.80 -5.38
N ALA A 153 11.33 2.25 -5.84
CA ALA A 153 11.57 3.67 -6.11
C ALA A 153 10.63 4.19 -7.20
N LEU A 154 10.43 3.44 -8.29
CA LEU A 154 9.48 3.81 -9.35
C LEU A 154 8.03 3.87 -8.84
N ILE A 155 7.60 2.92 -8.00
CA ILE A 155 6.28 2.98 -7.35
C ILE A 155 6.20 4.19 -6.41
N GLY A 156 7.22 4.43 -5.60
CA GLY A 156 7.27 5.56 -4.67
C GLY A 156 7.16 6.90 -5.38
N GLU A 157 7.97 7.11 -6.42
CA GLU A 157 7.92 8.29 -7.28
C GLU A 157 6.59 8.40 -8.02
N SER A 158 5.97 7.29 -8.43
CA SER A 158 4.66 7.33 -9.09
C SER A 158 3.51 7.83 -8.17
N ILE A 159 3.74 7.84 -6.86
CA ILE A 159 2.72 8.21 -5.86
C ILE A 159 3.00 9.59 -5.25
N HIS A 160 4.28 9.91 -5.01
CA HIS A 160 4.70 11.22 -4.49
C HIS A 160 5.04 12.21 -5.60
N GLY A 161 5.40 11.69 -6.78
CA GLY A 161 5.96 12.40 -7.92
C GLY A 161 4.93 13.19 -8.69
N HIS A 162 4.51 14.28 -8.07
CA HIS A 162 4.22 15.51 -8.75
C HIS A 162 5.06 16.63 -8.14
N THR A 163 6.39 16.43 -8.07
CA THR A 163 7.34 17.53 -7.75
C THR A 163 7.11 18.76 -8.63
N PHE A 164 6.50 18.58 -9.81
CA PHE A 164 6.07 19.64 -10.74
C PHE A 164 4.58 19.62 -11.14
N GLY A 165 3.72 18.81 -10.49
CA GLY A 165 2.33 18.62 -10.96
C GLY A 165 2.24 17.83 -12.27
N ASN A 166 1.12 17.13 -12.51
CA ASN A 166 0.70 16.92 -13.88
C ASN A 166 0.25 18.28 -14.42
N LEU A 167 0.80 18.71 -15.56
CA LEU A 167 0.52 20.03 -16.15
C LEU A 167 -0.97 20.23 -16.46
N ASP A 168 -1.74 19.15 -16.53
CA ASP A 168 -3.18 19.12 -16.79
C ASP A 168 -4.03 18.69 -15.59
N GLY A 169 -3.42 18.38 -14.44
CA GLY A 169 -4.12 17.88 -13.25
C GLY A 169 -4.82 16.52 -13.42
N SER A 170 -4.58 15.79 -14.52
CA SER A 170 -5.17 14.47 -14.73
C SER A 170 -4.48 13.42 -13.85
N GLU A 171 -5.22 12.58 -13.16
CA GLU A 171 -4.62 11.41 -12.49
C GLU A 171 -4.45 10.28 -13.50
N GLU A 172 -3.24 9.75 -13.61
CA GLU A 172 -3.01 8.61 -14.49
C GLU A 172 -3.69 7.35 -13.92
N ASP A 173 -4.28 6.54 -14.79
CA ASP A 173 -4.89 5.26 -14.44
C ASP A 173 -3.85 4.28 -13.83
N PRO A 174 -4.11 3.65 -12.66
CA PRO A 174 -3.17 2.74 -12.02
C PRO A 174 -2.70 1.56 -12.88
N ASP A 175 -3.56 1.03 -13.76
CA ASP A 175 -3.19 -0.10 -14.63
C ASP A 175 -2.22 0.36 -15.73
N THR A 176 -2.48 1.53 -16.32
CA THR A 176 -1.58 2.17 -17.29
C THR A 176 -0.20 2.45 -16.67
N LEU A 177 -0.19 3.01 -15.46
CA LEU A 177 1.03 3.33 -14.73
C LEU A 177 1.80 2.06 -14.31
N ALA A 178 1.09 1.02 -13.88
CA ALA A 178 1.68 -0.28 -13.62
C ALA A 178 2.37 -0.86 -14.85
N GLY A 179 1.76 -0.74 -16.04
CA GLY A 179 2.37 -1.13 -17.31
C GLY A 179 3.71 -0.42 -17.53
N ARG A 180 3.74 0.91 -17.41
CA ARG A 180 4.96 1.70 -17.59
C ARG A 180 6.06 1.34 -16.59
N ILE A 181 5.71 1.15 -15.31
CA ILE A 181 6.67 0.77 -14.26
C ILE A 181 7.30 -0.58 -14.60
N ILE A 182 6.48 -1.59 -14.89
CA ILE A 182 6.95 -2.94 -15.19
C ILE A 182 7.79 -2.95 -16.47
N ASP A 183 7.34 -2.26 -17.51
CA ASP A 183 8.09 -2.12 -18.75
C ASP A 183 9.45 -1.47 -18.53
N THR A 184 9.50 -0.43 -17.69
CA THR A 184 10.76 0.26 -17.35
C THR A 184 11.69 -0.65 -16.54
N VAL A 185 11.16 -1.46 -15.62
CA VAL A 185 11.96 -2.40 -14.82
C VAL A 185 12.54 -3.52 -15.70
N ILE A 186 11.77 -4.04 -16.65
CA ILE A 186 12.14 -5.20 -17.47
C ILE A 186 13.01 -4.78 -18.66
N TYR A 187 12.63 -3.73 -19.38
CA TYR A 187 13.26 -3.34 -20.65
C TYR A 187 14.12 -2.07 -20.53
N GLY A 188 14.07 -1.39 -19.38
CA GLY A 188 14.69 -0.07 -19.22
C GLY A 188 13.97 1.01 -20.03
N ALA A 189 14.60 2.18 -20.12
CA ALA A 189 14.13 3.30 -20.95
C ALA A 189 14.67 3.26 -22.40
N GLY A 190 15.42 2.21 -22.75
CA GLY A 190 15.99 2.02 -24.08
C GLY A 190 14.98 1.43 -25.07
N PRO A 191 15.30 1.42 -26.38
CA PRO A 191 14.45 0.77 -27.37
C PRO A 191 14.35 -0.74 -27.11
N ARG A 192 13.14 -1.29 -27.20
CA ARG A 192 12.92 -2.73 -27.22
C ARG A 192 13.56 -3.30 -28.48
N ARG A 193 14.55 -4.18 -28.32
CA ARG A 193 15.18 -4.90 -29.43
C ARG A 193 14.41 -6.16 -29.77
#